data_AF-A0A369AQE2-F1
#
_entry.id   AF-A0A369AQE2-F1
#
_cell.length_a   1.000
_cell.length_b   1.000
_cell.length_c   1.000
_cell.angle_alpha   90.00
_cell.angle_beta   90.00
_cell.angle_gamma   90.00
#
_symmetry.space_group_name_H-M   'P 1'
#
loop_
_entity.id
_entity.type
_entity.pdbx_description
1 polymer ?
#
loop_
_entity_poly.entity_id
_entity_poly.type
_entity_poly.pdbx_seq_one_letter_code
_entity_poly.pdbx_strand_id
1 'polypeptide(L)'
;MNCPNCGDEIKEKKNFCPNCAAPLNNDVQQEIKITAGSVGIGVGSGNKVRIGKIENHINNRESGKIPCTYTVKGKGIKYDKLKTFSTFAMVIGFIGSLITIITSFINFKSTNLGFTSIILPFAIVLCGIGVYLYAICKDLSKTHGFTWLRPFKLVSIRLKKLDDGRVVRIKIAGNCDECNGKINFFKNFETGHVIGYCENNRDHQFEFDHTDFTAKRIKK
;
A
#
# COMPACT_ATOMS: atom_id res chain seq x y z
N MET A 1 -8.76 5.41 -52.04
CA MET A 1 -7.97 4.17 -51.82
C MET A 1 -8.70 3.33 -50.79
N ASN A 2 -8.73 2.00 -50.90
CA ASN A 2 -9.47 1.18 -49.94
C ASN A 2 -8.51 0.63 -48.87
N CYS A 3 -8.99 0.53 -47.62
CA CYS A 3 -8.20 -0.05 -46.54
C CYS A 3 -7.97 -1.55 -46.80
N PRO A 4 -6.72 -2.05 -46.79
CA PRO A 4 -6.44 -3.48 -47.01
C PRO A 4 -6.97 -4.38 -45.88
N ASN A 5 -7.26 -3.82 -44.70
CA ASN A 5 -7.72 -4.59 -43.54
C ASN A 5 -9.25 -4.65 -43.39
N CYS A 6 -9.97 -3.59 -43.77
CA CYS A 6 -11.43 -3.52 -43.56
C CYS A 6 -12.24 -3.20 -44.83
N GLY A 7 -11.58 -2.90 -45.96
CA GLY A 7 -12.24 -2.66 -47.23
C GLY A 7 -12.85 -1.27 -47.42
N ASP A 8 -12.91 -0.44 -46.36
CA ASP A 8 -13.53 0.89 -46.42
C ASP A 8 -12.83 1.85 -47.39
N GLU A 9 -13.64 2.68 -48.07
CA GLU A 9 -13.18 3.68 -49.03
C GLU A 9 -12.60 4.90 -48.31
N ILE A 10 -11.30 5.14 -48.51
CA ILE A 10 -10.56 6.26 -47.91
C ILE A 10 -10.31 7.33 -48.96
N LYS A 11 -10.89 8.51 -48.73
CA LYS A 11 -10.89 9.65 -49.66
C LYS A 11 -9.69 10.60 -49.50
N GLU A 12 -8.81 10.42 -48.51
CA GLU A 12 -7.68 11.33 -48.23
C GLU A 12 -6.37 10.58 -47.96
N LYS A 13 -5.21 11.21 -48.25
CA LYS A 13 -3.87 10.73 -47.89
C LYS A 13 -3.67 10.73 -46.37
N LYS A 14 -4.15 9.67 -45.69
CA LYS A 14 -3.96 9.44 -44.25
C LYS A 14 -3.03 8.25 -44.03
N ASN A 15 -2.24 8.30 -42.95
CA ASN A 15 -1.30 7.23 -42.60
C ASN A 15 -1.97 6.01 -41.95
N PHE A 16 -3.17 6.18 -41.40
CA PHE A 16 -3.94 5.13 -40.72
C PHE A 16 -5.41 5.17 -41.13
N CYS A 17 -6.07 4.00 -41.15
CA CYS A 17 -7.48 3.88 -41.43
C CYS A 17 -8.30 4.48 -40.27
N PRO A 18 -9.22 5.43 -40.53
CA PRO A 18 -10.03 6.03 -39.47
C PRO A 18 -11.02 5.04 -38.83
N ASN A 19 -11.38 3.95 -39.50
CA ASN A 19 -12.38 3.01 -39.00
C ASN A 19 -11.77 1.87 -38.17
N CYS A 20 -10.59 1.37 -38.56
CA CYS A 20 -9.96 0.22 -37.89
C CYS A 20 -8.54 0.48 -37.37
N ALA A 21 -8.04 1.71 -37.49
CA ALA A 21 -6.70 2.14 -37.09
C ALA A 21 -5.52 1.39 -37.76
N ALA A 22 -5.78 0.57 -38.78
CA ALA A 22 -4.72 -0.13 -39.51
C ALA A 22 -3.83 0.85 -40.30
N PRO A 23 -2.50 0.69 -40.29
CA PRO A 23 -1.58 1.53 -41.07
C PRO A 23 -1.80 1.34 -42.58
N LEU A 24 -1.76 2.44 -43.33
CA LEU A 24 -2.01 2.46 -44.78
C LEU A 24 -0.72 2.57 -45.61
N ASN A 25 0.40 2.95 -44.99
CA ASN A 25 1.73 2.94 -45.59
C ASN A 25 2.47 1.65 -45.20
N ASN A 26 2.80 0.84 -46.21
CA ASN A 26 3.63 -0.36 -46.10
C ASN A 26 5.13 -0.03 -46.10
N ASP A 27 5.56 1.03 -45.42
CA ASP A 27 6.98 1.12 -45.04
C ASP A 27 7.17 0.25 -43.80
N VAL A 28 7.31 -1.05 -44.05
CA VAL A 28 7.70 -2.03 -43.03
C VAL A 28 9.15 -1.74 -42.65
N GLN A 29 9.35 -0.74 -41.79
CA GLN A 29 10.52 -0.72 -40.95
C GLN A 29 10.31 -1.84 -39.93
N GLN A 30 11.04 -2.94 -40.08
CA GLN A 30 11.15 -3.95 -39.04
C GLN A 30 11.84 -3.33 -37.83
N GLU A 31 11.04 -2.78 -36.92
CA GLU A 31 11.53 -2.32 -35.64
C GLU A 31 11.72 -3.55 -34.74
N ILE A 32 12.96 -4.01 -34.60
CA ILE A 32 13.30 -5.08 -33.67
C ILE A 32 13.29 -4.48 -32.25
N LYS A 33 12.15 -4.56 -31.58
CA LYS A 33 11.99 -4.14 -30.19
C LYS A 33 12.52 -5.22 -29.24
N ILE A 34 13.67 -4.97 -28.62
CA ILE A 34 14.29 -5.87 -27.65
C ILE A 34 13.90 -5.41 -26.24
N THR A 35 13.12 -6.23 -25.53
CA THR A 35 12.64 -5.91 -24.18
C THR A 35 13.67 -6.21 -23.09
N ALA A 36 14.63 -7.12 -23.35
CA ALA A 36 15.80 -7.40 -22.52
C ALA A 36 16.89 -8.17 -23.30
N GLY A 37 18.18 -7.90 -23.04
CA GLY A 37 19.34 -8.61 -23.62
C GLY A 37 20.21 -7.78 -24.57
N SER A 38 21.25 -8.41 -25.14
CA SER A 38 22.16 -7.81 -26.14
C SER A 38 21.97 -8.50 -27.50
N VAL A 39 21.88 -7.72 -28.58
CA VAL A 39 21.85 -8.25 -29.95
C VAL A 39 23.18 -7.97 -30.63
N GLY A 40 23.85 -9.03 -31.08
CA GLY A 40 25.00 -8.95 -31.95
C GLY A 40 24.53 -8.79 -33.40
N ILE A 41 24.95 -7.72 -34.07
CA ILE A 41 24.76 -7.56 -35.52
C ILE A 41 25.98 -8.17 -36.20
N GLY A 42 25.82 -9.36 -36.78
CA GLY A 42 26.87 -10.02 -37.57
C GLY A 42 26.86 -9.50 -39.00
N VAL A 43 28.02 -9.03 -39.48
CA VAL A 43 28.18 -8.56 -40.87
C VAL A 43 29.23 -9.42 -41.56
N GLY A 44 28.83 -10.10 -42.64
CA GLY A 44 29.71 -10.98 -43.41
C GLY A 44 30.77 -10.23 -44.22
N SER A 45 31.84 -10.94 -44.61
CA SER A 45 32.95 -10.41 -45.40
C SER A 45 32.48 -9.78 -46.72
N GLY A 46 33.06 -8.62 -47.06
CA GLY A 46 32.77 -7.88 -48.30
C GLY A 46 31.69 -6.79 -48.19
N ASN A 47 31.01 -6.67 -47.05
CA ASN A 47 29.97 -5.66 -46.87
C ASN A 47 30.50 -4.36 -46.25
N LYS A 48 29.97 -3.21 -46.69
CA LYS A 48 30.20 -1.91 -46.06
C LYS A 48 28.98 -1.53 -45.22
N VAL A 49 29.15 -1.44 -43.91
CA VAL A 49 28.13 -0.94 -43.00
C VAL A 49 28.27 0.58 -42.88
N ARG A 50 27.19 1.32 -43.11
CA ARG A 50 27.08 2.74 -42.76
C ARG A 50 26.05 2.89 -41.67
N ILE A 51 26.50 3.23 -40.47
CA ILE A 51 25.63 3.54 -39.33
C ILE A 51 25.40 5.04 -39.35
N GLY A 52 24.17 5.48 -39.64
CA GLY A 52 23.86 6.90 -39.81
C GLY A 52 23.75 7.67 -38.48
N LYS A 53 23.06 7.11 -37.50
CA LYS A 53 22.86 7.74 -36.18
C LYS A 53 22.63 6.65 -35.14
N ILE A 54 23.41 6.68 -34.05
CA ILE A 54 23.16 5.85 -32.87
C ILE A 54 22.56 6.77 -31.81
N GLU A 55 21.28 6.61 -31.54
CA GLU A 55 20.62 7.30 -30.43
C GLU A 55 20.56 6.36 -29.24
N ASN A 56 21.45 6.58 -28.27
CA ASN A 56 21.43 5.83 -27.02
C ASN A 56 20.44 6.49 -26.06
N HIS A 57 19.17 6.11 -26.13
CA HIS A 57 18.18 6.50 -25.13
C HIS A 57 18.37 5.66 -23.87
N ILE A 58 19.38 6.00 -23.07
CA ILE A 58 19.46 5.55 -21.69
C ILE A 58 18.32 6.23 -20.95
N ASN A 59 17.15 5.59 -20.94
CA ASN A 59 16.09 5.93 -20.00
C ASN A 59 16.53 5.46 -18.62
N ASN A 60 17.51 6.16 -18.03
CA ASN A 60 17.67 6.23 -16.59
C ASN A 60 16.49 7.05 -16.06
N ARG A 61 15.27 6.50 -16.19
CA ARG A 61 14.29 6.71 -15.16
C ARG A 61 14.88 5.99 -13.96
N GLU A 62 15.70 6.71 -13.19
CA GLU A 62 15.83 6.40 -11.78
C GLU A 62 14.41 6.09 -11.32
N SER A 63 14.21 4.89 -10.78
CA SER A 63 12.93 4.50 -10.20
C SER A 63 12.69 5.43 -9.02
N GLY A 64 12.18 6.62 -9.36
CA GLY A 64 12.10 7.76 -8.48
C GLY A 64 11.10 7.43 -7.41
N LYS A 65 11.44 7.76 -6.18
CA LYS A 65 10.47 7.79 -5.09
C LYS A 65 9.33 8.70 -5.52
N ILE A 66 8.14 8.14 -5.69
CA ILE A 66 6.94 8.92 -6.00
C ILE A 66 6.41 9.51 -4.69
N PRO A 67 6.15 10.81 -4.60
CA PRO A 67 5.55 11.40 -3.40
C PRO A 67 4.13 10.87 -3.20
N CYS A 68 3.84 10.42 -1.98
CA CYS A 68 2.51 9.98 -1.58
C CYS A 68 1.84 11.05 -0.72
N THR A 69 0.55 11.25 -0.94
CA THR A 69 -0.27 12.13 -0.11
C THR A 69 -1.22 11.31 0.75
N TYR A 70 -1.70 11.89 1.84
CA TYR A 70 -2.70 11.26 2.69
C TYR A 70 -3.88 12.20 2.90
N THR A 71 -5.07 11.62 2.96
CA THR A 71 -6.30 12.32 3.31
C THR A 71 -6.77 11.86 4.68
N VAL A 72 -7.14 12.82 5.53
CA VAL A 72 -7.65 12.55 6.88
C VAL A 72 -9.12 12.15 6.80
N LYS A 73 -9.50 11.11 7.54
CA LYS A 73 -10.88 10.64 7.68
C LYS A 73 -11.31 10.77 9.14
N GLY A 74 -12.22 11.71 9.41
CA GLY A 74 -12.87 11.89 10.72
C GLY A 74 -12.15 12.86 11.67
N LYS A 75 -12.72 13.05 12.88
CA LYS A 75 -12.28 14.07 13.86
C LYS A 75 -11.02 13.72 14.67
N GLY A 76 -10.61 12.44 14.66
CA GLY A 76 -9.45 11.93 15.39
C GLY A 76 -9.63 11.86 16.91
N ILE A 77 -8.72 11.17 17.60
CA ILE A 77 -8.68 11.03 19.05
C ILE A 77 -7.31 11.54 19.53
N LYS A 78 -7.25 12.34 20.61
CA LYS A 78 -5.96 12.79 21.17
C LYS A 78 -5.12 11.58 21.62
N TYR A 79 -3.85 11.52 21.19
CA TYR A 79 -2.92 10.43 21.54
C TYR A 79 -2.80 10.27 23.05
N ASP A 80 -2.70 11.37 23.80
CA ASP A 80 -2.57 11.32 25.25
C ASP A 80 -3.82 10.72 25.91
N LYS A 81 -5.02 11.05 25.43
CA LYS A 81 -6.26 10.43 25.93
C LYS A 81 -6.29 8.93 25.65
N LEU A 82 -5.82 8.51 24.46
CA LEU A 82 -5.72 7.09 24.11
C LEU A 82 -4.71 6.35 25.00
N LYS A 83 -3.56 6.96 25.26
CA LYS A 83 -2.51 6.42 26.14
C LYS A 83 -2.99 6.32 27.58
N THR A 84 -3.57 7.38 28.13
CA THR A 84 -4.13 7.39 29.49
C THR A 84 -5.21 6.34 29.65
N PHE A 85 -6.13 6.23 28.68
CA PHE A 85 -7.19 5.21 28.73
C PHE A 85 -6.62 3.78 28.66
N SER A 86 -5.62 3.54 27.80
CA SER A 86 -4.94 2.25 27.72
C SER A 86 -4.27 1.85 29.04
N THR A 87 -3.53 2.77 29.67
CA THR A 87 -2.90 2.55 30.98
C THR A 87 -3.95 2.31 32.05
N PHE A 88 -5.03 3.10 32.07
CA PHE A 88 -6.14 2.95 33.01
C PHE A 88 -6.84 1.59 32.88
N ALA A 89 -7.18 1.18 31.66
CA ALA A 89 -7.83 -0.11 31.39
C ALA A 89 -6.94 -1.30 31.81
N MET A 90 -5.64 -1.20 31.58
CA MET A 90 -4.67 -2.21 32.01
C MET A 90 -4.57 -2.31 33.54
N VAL A 91 -4.47 -1.18 34.24
CA VAL A 91 -4.37 -1.14 35.70
C VAL A 91 -5.65 -1.68 36.35
N ILE A 92 -6.83 -1.25 35.88
CA ILE A 92 -8.11 -1.73 36.42
C ILE A 92 -8.32 -3.21 36.14
N GLY A 93 -8.03 -3.66 34.92
CA GLY A 93 -8.12 -5.08 34.59
C GLY A 93 -7.20 -5.93 35.47
N PHE A 94 -5.97 -5.44 35.73
CA PHE A 94 -5.01 -6.12 36.58
C PHE A 94 -5.50 -6.20 38.03
N ILE A 95 -5.91 -5.07 38.62
CA ILE A 95 -6.43 -5.01 39.99
C ILE A 95 -7.67 -5.91 40.12
N GLY A 96 -8.61 -5.84 39.18
CA GLY A 96 -9.82 -6.68 39.19
C GLY A 96 -9.50 -8.18 39.11
N SER A 97 -8.52 -8.56 38.29
CA SER A 97 -8.05 -9.95 38.22
C SER A 97 -7.43 -10.43 39.54
N LEU A 98 -6.66 -9.55 40.20
CA LEU A 98 -5.94 -9.87 41.43
C LEU A 98 -6.90 -10.00 42.63
N ILE A 99 -7.88 -9.09 42.73
CA ILE A 99 -8.98 -9.20 43.70
C ILE A 99 -9.71 -10.51 43.50
N THR A 100 -10.01 -10.88 42.25
CA THR A 100 -10.73 -12.12 41.99
C THR A 100 -9.94 -13.34 42.44
N ILE A 101 -8.64 -13.42 42.10
CA ILE A 101 -7.76 -14.51 42.53
C ILE A 101 -7.77 -14.63 44.06
N ILE A 102 -7.57 -13.52 44.77
CA ILE A 102 -7.57 -13.50 46.24
C ILE A 102 -8.92 -13.99 46.80
N THR A 103 -10.04 -13.49 46.27
CA THR A 103 -11.37 -13.92 46.73
C THR A 103 -11.66 -15.40 46.44
N SER A 104 -11.13 -15.94 45.34
CA SER A 104 -11.25 -17.37 45.00
C SER A 104 -10.47 -18.27 45.97
N PHE A 105 -9.33 -17.80 46.52
CA PHE A 105 -8.55 -18.55 47.50
C PHE A 105 -9.09 -18.43 48.93
N ILE A 106 -9.73 -17.31 49.29
CA ILE A 106 -10.20 -17.05 50.66
C ILE A 106 -11.60 -17.62 50.93
N ASN A 107 -12.47 -17.78 49.91
CA ASN A 107 -13.88 -18.17 50.10
C ASN A 107 -14.28 -19.52 49.49
N PHE A 108 -13.57 -20.61 49.78
CA PHE A 108 -13.98 -21.96 49.34
C PHE A 108 -15.19 -22.55 50.11
N LYS A 109 -15.82 -21.82 51.06
CA LYS A 109 -16.88 -22.42 51.89
C LYS A 109 -18.21 -21.67 52.05
N SER A 110 -18.35 -20.38 51.75
CA SER A 110 -19.64 -19.71 52.05
C SER A 110 -19.87 -18.31 51.43
N THR A 111 -19.68 -18.12 50.12
CA THR A 111 -20.21 -16.89 49.49
C THR A 111 -20.84 -17.16 48.13
N ASN A 112 -22.08 -16.69 47.99
CA ASN A 112 -22.93 -16.74 46.80
C ASN A 112 -22.14 -16.45 45.50
N LEU A 113 -22.27 -17.39 44.57
CA LEU A 113 -21.69 -17.49 43.21
C LEU A 113 -21.94 -16.31 42.24
N GLY A 114 -22.47 -15.18 42.69
CA GLY A 114 -22.87 -14.06 41.83
C GLY A 114 -21.78 -13.01 41.55
N PHE A 115 -20.89 -12.74 42.51
CA PHE A 115 -19.97 -11.60 42.41
C PHE A 115 -18.68 -11.93 41.63
N THR A 116 -18.13 -13.14 41.82
CA THR A 116 -16.89 -13.59 41.17
C THR A 116 -17.10 -14.00 39.71
N SER A 117 -18.29 -14.49 39.35
CA SER A 117 -18.62 -14.98 38.00
C SER A 117 -18.78 -13.87 36.96
N ILE A 118 -19.19 -12.66 37.37
CA ILE A 118 -19.45 -11.54 36.46
C ILE A 118 -18.24 -10.59 36.37
N ILE A 119 -17.54 -10.34 37.47
CA ILE A 119 -16.45 -9.35 37.52
C ILE A 119 -15.18 -9.87 36.85
N LEU A 120 -14.86 -11.16 37.00
CA LEU A 120 -13.69 -11.77 36.39
C LEU A 120 -13.64 -11.66 34.86
N PRO A 121 -14.69 -12.08 34.11
CA PRO A 121 -14.66 -11.97 32.66
C PRO A 121 -14.57 -10.50 32.22
N PHE A 122 -15.21 -9.58 32.95
CA PHE A 122 -15.13 -8.15 32.64
C PHE A 122 -13.72 -7.59 32.86
N ALA A 123 -13.05 -7.96 33.96
CA ALA A 123 -11.69 -7.55 34.26
C ALA A 123 -10.69 -8.09 33.22
N ILE A 124 -10.83 -9.35 32.79
CA ILE A 124 -9.99 -9.96 31.74
C ILE A 124 -10.19 -9.23 30.41
N VAL A 125 -11.43 -8.94 30.03
CA VAL A 125 -11.73 -8.21 28.79
C VAL A 125 -11.13 -6.81 28.81
N LEU A 126 -11.28 -6.08 29.93
CA LEU A 126 -10.67 -4.75 30.08
C LEU A 126 -9.15 -4.79 30.01
N CYS A 127 -8.53 -5.78 30.65
CA CYS A 127 -7.09 -6.02 30.55
C CYS A 127 -6.66 -6.25 29.10
N GLY A 128 -7.36 -7.13 28.39
CA GLY A 128 -7.08 -7.43 26.98
C GLY A 128 -7.19 -6.20 26.08
N ILE A 129 -8.24 -5.39 26.27
CA ILE A 129 -8.41 -4.11 25.56
C ILE A 129 -7.26 -3.15 25.91
N GLY A 130 -6.89 -3.05 27.20
CA GLY A 130 -5.80 -2.19 27.67
C GLY A 130 -4.46 -2.53 27.02
N VAL A 131 -4.10 -3.83 27.01
CA VAL A 131 -2.87 -4.35 26.36
C VAL A 131 -2.90 -4.11 24.85
N TYR A 132 -4.04 -4.35 24.20
CA TYR A 132 -4.19 -4.12 22.76
C TYR A 132 -3.99 -2.64 22.41
N LEU A 133 -4.65 -1.73 23.13
CA LEU A 133 -4.47 -0.29 22.93
C LEU A 133 -3.04 0.17 23.25
N TYR A 134 -2.38 -0.45 24.23
CA TYR A 134 -1.00 -0.14 24.58
C TYR A 134 -0.05 -0.51 23.44
N ALA A 135 -0.25 -1.68 22.82
CA ALA A 135 0.52 -2.11 21.66
C ALA A 135 0.38 -1.12 20.49
N ILE A 136 -0.83 -0.60 20.23
CA ILE A 136 -1.07 0.44 19.21
C ILE A 136 -0.31 1.72 19.55
N CYS A 137 -0.41 2.19 20.79
CA CYS A 137 0.29 3.40 21.24
C CYS A 137 1.81 3.28 21.12
N LYS A 138 2.34 2.09 21.45
CA LYS A 138 3.77 1.76 21.33
C LYS A 138 4.21 1.72 19.87
N ASP A 139 3.43 1.10 19.01
CA ASP A 139 3.73 1.00 17.58
C ASP A 139 3.73 2.40 16.94
N LEU A 140 2.68 3.19 17.16
CA LEU A 140 2.61 4.61 16.75
C LEU A 140 3.81 5.43 17.22
N SER A 141 4.34 5.15 18.42
CA SER A 141 5.52 5.85 18.93
C SER A 141 6.81 5.44 18.23
N LYS A 142 6.91 4.21 17.72
CA LYS A 142 8.10 3.67 17.06
C LYS A 142 8.15 3.99 15.57
N THR A 143 7.00 4.03 14.91
CA THR A 143 6.87 4.16 13.45
C THR A 143 6.62 5.59 12.99
N HIS A 144 7.21 6.57 13.69
CA HIS A 144 7.03 8.01 13.40
C HIS A 144 5.55 8.42 13.30
N GLY A 145 4.70 7.83 14.15
CA GLY A 145 3.28 8.15 14.20
C GLY A 145 2.41 7.38 13.21
N PHE A 146 2.88 6.33 12.53
CA PHE A 146 2.08 5.64 11.51
C PHE A 146 1.92 4.14 11.78
N THR A 147 0.68 3.64 11.92
CA THR A 147 0.44 2.20 12.13
C THR A 147 -0.68 1.65 11.27
N TRP A 148 -0.58 0.35 10.99
CA TRP A 148 -1.60 -0.45 10.34
C TRP A 148 -2.27 -1.37 11.34
N LEU A 149 -3.56 -1.15 11.53
CA LEU A 149 -4.41 -1.96 12.38
C LEU A 149 -5.20 -2.97 11.57
N ARG A 150 -5.24 -4.21 12.04
CA ARG A 150 -6.12 -5.26 11.52
C ARG A 150 -6.94 -5.85 12.68
N PRO A 151 -7.96 -5.13 13.20
CA PRO A 151 -8.78 -5.64 14.30
C PRO A 151 -9.54 -6.92 13.89
N PHE A 152 -9.85 -7.08 12.59
CA PHE A 152 -10.50 -8.26 12.04
C PHE A 152 -9.87 -8.65 10.70
N LYS A 153 -9.93 -9.94 10.31
CA LYS A 153 -9.31 -10.46 9.08
C LYS A 153 -9.69 -9.66 7.82
N LEU A 154 -10.87 -9.04 7.76
CA LEU A 154 -11.32 -8.30 6.57
C LEU A 154 -10.94 -6.81 6.52
N VAL A 155 -10.62 -6.16 7.65
CA VAL A 155 -10.55 -4.70 7.69
C VAL A 155 -9.16 -4.24 8.10
N SER A 156 -8.49 -3.52 7.20
CA SER A 156 -7.25 -2.80 7.51
C SER A 156 -7.56 -1.31 7.73
N ILE A 157 -7.16 -0.79 8.88
CA ILE A 157 -7.32 0.61 9.28
C ILE A 157 -5.94 1.23 9.36
N ARG A 158 -5.75 2.36 8.67
CA ARG A 158 -4.49 3.12 8.71
C ARG A 158 -4.64 4.25 9.69
N LEU A 159 -3.74 4.34 10.66
CA LEU A 159 -3.71 5.42 11.63
C LEU A 159 -2.46 6.27 11.46
N LYS A 160 -2.63 7.58 11.61
CA LYS A 160 -1.52 8.53 11.70
C LYS A 160 -1.70 9.43 12.92
N LYS A 161 -0.62 9.63 13.68
CA LYS A 161 -0.49 10.70 14.67
C LYS A 161 -0.09 11.98 13.93
N LEU A 162 -0.96 12.98 13.98
CA LEU A 162 -0.73 14.32 13.47
C LEU A 162 0.15 15.12 14.42
N ASP A 163 0.70 16.23 13.93
CA ASP A 163 1.57 17.13 14.70
C ASP A 163 0.83 17.79 15.86
N ASP A 164 -0.49 17.95 15.74
CA ASP A 164 -1.39 18.42 16.80
C ASP A 164 -1.65 17.37 17.91
N GLY A 165 -1.00 16.21 17.82
CA GLY A 165 -1.12 15.11 18.77
C GLY A 165 -2.37 14.25 18.62
N ARG A 166 -3.20 14.43 17.58
CA ARG A 166 -4.36 13.57 17.32
C ARG A 166 -3.98 12.35 16.48
N VAL A 167 -4.56 11.21 16.83
CA VAL A 167 -4.54 9.97 16.04
C VAL A 167 -5.80 9.96 15.16
N VAL A 168 -5.60 9.93 13.84
CA VAL A 168 -6.67 9.94 12.84
C VAL A 168 -6.57 8.74 11.92
N ARG A 169 -7.70 8.34 11.34
CA ARG A 169 -7.70 7.41 10.21
C ARG A 169 -7.25 8.17 8.96
N ILE A 170 -6.35 7.59 8.18
CA ILE A 170 -5.89 8.19 6.92
C ILE A 170 -6.12 7.27 5.72
N LYS A 171 -6.29 7.86 4.53
CA LYS A 171 -6.20 7.15 3.26
C LYS A 171 -4.99 7.69 2.50
N ILE A 172 -4.02 6.83 2.26
CA ILE A 172 -2.80 7.13 1.48
C ILE A 172 -3.13 6.92 0.00
N ALA A 173 -2.75 7.88 -0.84
CA ALA A 173 -2.87 7.83 -2.28
C ALA A 173 -1.57 8.36 -2.93
N GLY A 174 -1.17 7.72 -4.02
CA GLY A 174 -0.12 8.21 -4.91
C GLY A 174 -0.61 8.20 -6.35
N ASN A 175 0.05 8.94 -7.22
CA ASN A 175 -0.20 8.89 -8.66
C ASN A 175 0.92 8.09 -9.31
N CYS A 176 0.57 7.11 -10.15
CA CYS A 176 1.58 6.40 -10.91
C CYS A 176 2.13 7.30 -12.02
N ASP A 177 3.46 7.31 -12.09
CA ASP A 177 4.29 8.02 -13.06
C ASP A 177 4.10 7.57 -14.52
N GLU A 178 3.57 6.36 -14.76
CA GLU A 178 3.38 5.82 -16.12
C GLU A 178 1.94 5.94 -16.64
N CYS A 179 0.97 5.54 -15.82
CA CYS A 179 -0.45 5.47 -16.20
C CYS A 179 -1.24 6.72 -15.79
N ASN A 180 -0.65 7.64 -14.99
CA ASN A 180 -1.36 8.67 -14.21
C ASN A 180 -2.54 8.12 -13.37
N GLY A 181 -2.59 6.80 -13.16
CA GLY A 181 -3.61 6.14 -12.35
C GLY A 181 -3.33 6.28 -10.86
N LYS A 182 -4.37 6.14 -10.04
CA LYS A 182 -4.22 6.18 -8.59
C LYS A 182 -3.61 4.88 -8.09
N ILE A 183 -2.74 4.98 -7.09
CA ILE A 183 -2.11 3.85 -6.42
C ILE A 183 -2.85 3.56 -5.11
N ASN A 184 -3.34 2.34 -4.99
CA ASN A 184 -4.01 1.87 -3.77
C ASN A 184 -3.04 1.01 -2.96
N PHE A 185 -2.58 1.53 -1.82
CA PHE A 185 -1.69 0.82 -0.91
C PHE A 185 -2.43 -0.13 0.03
N PHE A 186 -1.85 -1.28 0.33
CA PHE A 186 -2.31 -2.29 1.27
C PHE A 186 -1.09 -2.91 1.96
N LYS A 187 -1.24 -3.29 3.23
CA LYS A 187 -0.17 -4.00 3.95
C LYS A 187 -0.20 -5.47 3.57
N ASN A 188 0.92 -5.99 3.06
CA ASN A 188 1.14 -7.42 2.99
C ASN A 188 1.50 -7.90 4.41
N PHE A 189 0.69 -8.80 4.96
CA PHE A 189 0.89 -9.28 6.34
C PHE A 189 1.92 -10.41 6.44
N GLU A 190 2.27 -11.05 5.32
CA GLU A 190 3.31 -12.08 5.29
C GLU A 190 4.69 -11.44 5.30
N THR A 191 4.88 -10.41 4.46
CA THR A 191 6.17 -9.73 4.34
C THR A 191 6.29 -8.53 5.28
N GLY A 192 5.17 -8.00 5.78
CA GLY A 192 5.13 -6.78 6.60
C GLY A 192 5.24 -5.48 5.80
N HIS A 193 5.62 -5.55 4.52
CA HIS A 193 5.76 -4.42 3.61
C HIS A 193 4.39 -3.89 3.15
N VAL A 194 4.34 -2.60 2.84
CA VAL A 194 3.14 -1.96 2.29
C VAL A 194 3.29 -1.88 0.78
N ILE A 195 2.46 -2.62 0.05
CA ILE A 195 2.49 -2.70 -1.41
C ILE A 195 1.31 -1.92 -1.97
N GLY A 196 1.44 -1.29 -3.13
CA GLY A 196 0.38 -0.59 -3.83
C GLY A 196 0.31 -0.94 -5.31
N TYR A 197 -0.90 -0.96 -5.86
CA TYR A 197 -1.15 -1.23 -7.29
C TYR A 197 -1.76 0.00 -7.99
N CYS A 198 -1.35 0.31 -9.23
CA CYS A 198 -2.06 1.28 -10.09
C CYS A 198 -3.44 0.72 -10.44
N GLU A 199 -4.47 1.58 -10.39
CA GLU A 199 -5.83 1.23 -10.82
C GLU A 199 -5.90 0.93 -12.34
N ASN A 200 -5.09 1.62 -13.15
CA ASN A 200 -5.08 1.45 -14.61
C ASN A 200 -4.23 0.27 -15.08
N ASN A 201 -3.22 -0.15 -14.32
CA ASN A 201 -2.40 -1.32 -14.63
C ASN A 201 -1.89 -2.02 -13.35
N ARG A 202 -2.28 -3.28 -13.16
CA ARG A 202 -1.88 -4.07 -11.98
C ARG A 202 -0.40 -4.43 -11.96
N ASP A 203 0.27 -4.38 -13.11
CA ASP A 203 1.71 -4.63 -13.20
C ASP A 203 2.52 -3.48 -12.59
N HIS A 204 1.91 -2.31 -12.39
CA HIS A 204 2.57 -1.19 -11.74
C HIS A 204 2.47 -1.35 -10.23
N GLN A 205 3.47 -2.02 -9.65
CA GLN A 205 3.59 -2.28 -8.22
C GLN A 205 4.55 -1.29 -7.54
N PHE A 206 4.17 -0.85 -6.35
CA PHE A 206 4.91 0.11 -5.57
C PHE A 206 5.02 -0.33 -4.12
N GLU A 207 6.19 -0.16 -3.52
CA GLU A 207 6.42 -0.30 -2.09
C GLU A 207 6.35 1.06 -1.42
N PHE A 208 5.52 1.19 -0.38
CA PHE A 208 5.38 2.42 0.37
C PHE A 208 6.36 2.49 1.53
N ASP A 209 7.16 3.55 1.53
CA ASP A 209 8.02 3.95 2.63
C ASP A 209 7.31 4.99 3.50
N HIS A 210 7.07 4.62 4.76
CA HIS A 210 6.38 5.44 5.74
C HIS A 210 7.27 6.52 6.35
N THR A 211 8.60 6.41 6.21
CA THR A 211 9.57 7.38 6.73
C THR A 211 9.51 8.67 5.93
N ASP A 212 9.62 8.53 4.60
CA ASP A 212 9.64 9.66 3.67
C ASP A 212 8.27 9.97 3.07
N PHE A 213 7.24 9.17 3.38
CA PHE A 213 5.93 9.23 2.70
C PHE A 213 6.09 9.14 1.18
N THR A 214 6.93 8.22 0.72
CA THR A 214 7.16 7.99 -0.71
C THR A 214 6.85 6.55 -1.08
N ALA A 215 6.66 6.31 -2.38
CA ALA A 215 6.52 4.97 -2.91
C ALA A 215 7.63 4.69 -3.92
N LYS A 216 8.33 3.58 -3.73
CA LYS A 216 9.36 3.10 -4.64
C LYS A 216 8.78 1.99 -5.50
N ARG A 217 9.08 1.99 -6.78
CA ARG A 217 8.62 0.92 -7.66
C ARG A 217 9.30 -0.41 -7.31
N ILE A 218 8.49 -1.46 -7.12
CA ILE A 218 8.96 -2.84 -7.06
C ILE A 218 8.98 -3.27 -8.53
N LYS A 219 10.17 -3.22 -9.16
CA LYS A 219 10.38 -3.23 -10.62
C LYS A 219 9.59 -4.28 -11.42
N LYS A 220 9.24 -3.83 -12.64
CA LYS A 220 9.21 -4.46 -13.98
C LYS A 220 9.18 -5.99 -14.07
#